data_AF-A0AAF0ZVG6-F1
#
_entry.id   AF-A0AAF0ZVG6-F1
#
_cell.length_a   1.000
_cell.length_b   1.000
_cell.length_c   1.000
_cell.angle_alpha   90.00
_cell.angle_beta   90.00
_cell.angle_gamma   90.00
#
_symmetry.space_group_name_H-M   'P 1'
#
loop_
_entity.id
_entity.type
_entity.pdbx_description
1 polymer ?
#
loop_
_entity_poly.entity_id
_entity_poly.type
_entity_poly.pdbx_seq_one_letter_code
_entity_poly.pdbx_strand_id
1 'polypeptide(L)'
;MLSNSCIGVQGSAHYNRPPLDHNNWSRECLSYLSNQSVVKMARNPKDSRLLQKILELNNYDHIQKILEVLSSIYEVMICESGHALFVKLVEFCNNQQLHLILSTFQFHMDLFLQTAFTKNGSMSIEMLIVLYRVISYFRDLATNVNGCCISLDVCIDHITNPLRKELLERIVNQSAYFAHDPSRNYVVQHILKLGDIEISNKVHPST
;
A
#
# COMPACT_ATOMS: atom_id res chain seq x y z
N MET A 1 -7.89 19.52 -49.80
CA MET A 1 -8.89 18.70 -49.07
C MET A 1 -8.56 17.26 -49.34
N LEU A 2 -7.76 16.65 -48.47
CA LEU A 2 -7.29 15.27 -48.64
C LEU A 2 -8.21 14.34 -47.84
N SER A 3 -8.98 13.54 -48.56
CA SER A 3 -9.82 12.47 -48.04
C SER A 3 -8.93 11.27 -47.69
N ASN A 4 -8.70 11.06 -46.39
CA ASN A 4 -8.04 9.87 -45.88
C ASN A 4 -9.03 8.71 -45.77
N SER A 5 -8.87 7.72 -46.66
CA SER A 5 -9.45 6.39 -46.54
C SER A 5 -8.31 5.38 -46.62
N CYS A 6 -7.68 5.08 -45.48
CA CYS A 6 -6.76 3.95 -45.37
C CYS A 6 -7.50 2.76 -44.76
N ILE A 7 -7.79 1.80 -45.62
CA ILE A 7 -8.22 0.45 -45.31
C ILE A 7 -7.03 -0.31 -44.71
N GLY A 8 -7.30 -1.08 -43.65
CA GLY A 8 -6.66 -2.36 -43.42
C GLY A 8 -5.45 -2.38 -42.48
N VAL A 9 -5.71 -2.45 -41.17
CA VAL A 9 -4.97 -3.39 -40.31
C VAL A 9 -5.98 -4.10 -39.42
N GLN A 10 -6.32 -5.33 -39.81
CA GLN A 10 -6.91 -6.31 -38.90
C GLN A 10 -5.88 -6.59 -37.80
N GLY A 11 -6.19 -6.12 -36.60
CA GLY A 11 -5.52 -6.47 -35.35
C GLY A 11 -6.59 -6.74 -34.31
N SER A 12 -7.39 -7.77 -34.55
CA SER A 12 -8.40 -8.29 -33.62
C SER A 12 -7.73 -8.88 -32.39
N ALA A 13 -7.43 -8.03 -31.40
CA ALA A 13 -7.23 -8.47 -30.03
C ALA A 13 -8.59 -8.45 -29.33
N HIS A 14 -9.24 -9.61 -29.29
CA HIS A 14 -10.36 -9.88 -28.40
C HIS A 14 -9.96 -9.49 -26.97
N TYR A 15 -10.47 -8.37 -26.46
CA TYR A 15 -10.40 -8.05 -25.05
C TYR A 15 -11.33 -9.00 -24.30
N ASN A 16 -10.81 -10.13 -23.85
CA ASN A 16 -11.50 -10.98 -22.88
C ASN A 16 -11.59 -10.21 -21.57
N ARG A 17 -12.73 -9.54 -21.34
CA ARG A 17 -13.08 -8.95 -20.05
C ARG A 17 -13.11 -10.08 -19.00
N PRO A 18 -12.43 -9.97 -17.84
CA PRO A 18 -12.49 -11.01 -16.84
C PRO A 18 -13.94 -11.21 -16.33
N PRO A 19 -14.35 -12.44 -15.97
CA PRO A 19 -15.68 -12.72 -15.45
C PRO A 19 -15.95 -11.91 -14.19
N LEU A 20 -17.15 -11.34 -14.06
CA LEU A 20 -17.57 -10.49 -12.93
C LEU A 20 -17.89 -11.29 -11.65
N ASP A 21 -17.62 -12.60 -11.61
CA ASP A 21 -17.96 -13.49 -10.48
C ASP A 21 -16.77 -13.67 -9.52
N HIS A 22 -16.96 -13.25 -8.28
CA HIS A 22 -16.00 -13.30 -7.17
C HIS A 22 -15.48 -14.71 -6.85
N ASN A 23 -16.20 -15.79 -7.19
CA ASN A 23 -15.84 -17.14 -6.76
C ASN A 23 -14.88 -17.89 -7.71
N ASN A 24 -14.68 -17.42 -8.95
CA ASN A 24 -13.75 -18.04 -9.92
C ASN A 24 -12.41 -17.28 -10.07
N TRP A 25 -12.21 -16.24 -9.27
CA TRP A 25 -11.17 -15.23 -9.46
C TRP A 25 -9.72 -15.71 -9.23
N SER A 26 -9.49 -16.81 -8.51
CA SER A 26 -8.16 -17.19 -7.98
C SER A 26 -7.21 -17.82 -9.01
N ARG A 27 -7.69 -18.70 -9.90
CA ARG A 27 -6.82 -19.36 -10.91
C ARG A 27 -6.75 -18.61 -12.25
N GLU A 28 -7.85 -18.03 -12.69
CA GLU A 28 -7.91 -17.33 -13.99
C GLU A 28 -7.19 -15.97 -13.95
N CYS A 29 -7.07 -15.32 -12.80
CA CYS A 29 -6.34 -14.04 -12.71
C CYS A 29 -4.83 -14.21 -12.85
N LEU A 30 -4.24 -15.26 -12.30
CA LEU A 30 -2.80 -15.52 -12.40
C LEU A 30 -2.37 -15.82 -13.85
N SER A 31 -3.21 -16.49 -14.64
CA SER A 31 -2.97 -16.69 -16.07
C SER A 31 -3.15 -15.40 -16.89
N TYR A 32 -4.01 -14.49 -16.43
CA TYR A 32 -4.15 -13.15 -17.01
C TYR A 32 -2.92 -12.27 -16.75
N LEU A 33 -2.38 -12.32 -15.52
CA LEU A 33 -1.15 -11.62 -15.10
C LEU A 33 0.10 -12.13 -15.82
N SER A 34 0.13 -13.40 -16.25
CA SER A 34 1.24 -13.93 -17.07
C SER A 34 1.17 -13.54 -18.54
N ASN A 35 -0.02 -13.20 -19.06
CA ASN A 35 -0.23 -12.87 -20.47
C ASN A 35 -0.12 -11.37 -20.79
N GLN A 36 -0.21 -10.50 -19.78
CA GLN A 36 -0.01 -9.06 -19.90
C GLN A 36 1.05 -8.59 -18.91
N SER A 37 1.90 -7.63 -19.31
CA SER A 37 2.80 -6.99 -18.34
C SER A 37 1.95 -6.26 -17.30
N VAL A 38 2.05 -6.66 -16.02
CA VAL A 38 1.34 -6.04 -14.89
C VAL A 38 1.59 -4.53 -14.84
N VAL A 39 2.77 -4.07 -15.29
CA VAL A 39 3.09 -2.65 -15.45
C VAL A 39 2.13 -1.93 -16.41
N LYS A 40 1.75 -2.57 -17.54
CA LYS A 40 0.75 -2.01 -18.48
C LYS A 40 -0.64 -1.92 -17.85
N MET A 41 -1.03 -2.94 -17.09
CA MET A 41 -2.30 -2.95 -16.36
C MET A 41 -2.31 -1.87 -15.27
N ALA A 42 -1.22 -1.71 -14.52
CA ALA A 42 -1.07 -0.68 -13.50
C ALA A 42 -1.24 0.74 -14.05
N ARG A 43 -0.78 0.98 -15.30
CA ARG A 43 -0.93 2.27 -15.99
C ARG A 43 -2.34 2.51 -16.53
N ASN A 44 -3.14 1.46 -16.74
CA ASN A 44 -4.52 1.60 -17.19
C ASN A 44 -5.47 1.85 -15.99
N PRO A 45 -6.29 2.91 -15.98
CA PRO A 45 -7.20 3.17 -14.85
C PRO A 45 -8.21 2.05 -14.55
N LYS A 46 -8.67 1.31 -15.56
CA LYS A 46 -9.61 0.19 -15.37
C LYS A 46 -8.89 -1.05 -14.84
N ASP A 47 -7.73 -1.38 -15.42
CA ASP A 47 -7.00 -2.60 -15.04
C ASP A 47 -6.27 -2.41 -13.70
N SER A 48 -5.82 -1.21 -13.37
CA SER A 48 -5.31 -0.87 -12.02
C SER A 48 -6.35 -1.12 -10.94
N ARG A 49 -7.62 -0.75 -11.17
CA ARG A 49 -8.72 -1.07 -10.23
C ARG A 49 -8.96 -2.57 -10.08
N LEU A 50 -8.75 -3.34 -11.15
CA LEU A 50 -8.82 -4.80 -11.08
C LEU A 50 -7.70 -5.36 -10.19
N LEU A 51 -6.47 -4.88 -10.38
CA LEU A 51 -5.32 -5.24 -9.54
C LEU A 51 -5.56 -4.86 -8.07
N GLN A 52 -6.13 -3.70 -7.80
CA GLN A 52 -6.50 -3.29 -6.44
C GLN A 52 -7.53 -4.23 -5.80
N LYS A 53 -8.56 -4.67 -6.54
CA LYS A 53 -9.52 -5.69 -6.06
C LYS A 53 -8.86 -7.04 -5.79
N ILE A 54 -7.85 -7.41 -6.57
CA ILE A 54 -7.07 -8.64 -6.34
C ILE A 54 -6.29 -8.53 -5.02
N LEU A 55 -5.71 -7.36 -4.73
CA LEU A 55 -5.01 -7.12 -3.46
C LEU A 55 -5.97 -7.22 -2.25
N GLU A 56 -7.22 -6.75 -2.40
CA GLU A 56 -8.24 -6.84 -1.34
C GLU A 56 -8.62 -8.28 -0.96
N LEU A 57 -8.31 -9.27 -1.80
CA LEU A 57 -8.46 -10.69 -1.43
C LEU A 57 -7.45 -11.12 -0.36
N ASN A 58 -6.45 -10.27 -0.06
CA ASN A 58 -5.40 -10.49 0.94
C ASN A 58 -4.71 -11.86 0.82
N ASN A 59 -4.49 -12.29 -0.43
CA ASN A 59 -3.81 -13.56 -0.74
C ASN A 59 -2.32 -13.30 -0.95
N TYR A 60 -1.48 -13.95 -0.14
CA TYR A 60 -0.03 -13.79 -0.16
C TYR A 60 0.58 -14.06 -1.55
N ASP A 61 0.15 -15.13 -2.23
CA ASP A 61 0.69 -15.50 -3.54
C ASP A 61 0.35 -14.47 -4.61
N HIS A 62 -0.84 -13.88 -4.55
CA HIS A 62 -1.23 -12.80 -5.47
C HIS A 62 -0.41 -11.53 -5.23
N ILE A 63 -0.24 -11.12 -3.96
CA ILE A 63 0.56 -9.95 -3.59
C ILE A 63 2.01 -10.14 -4.03
N GLN A 64 2.58 -11.31 -3.72
CA GLN A 64 3.93 -11.67 -4.11
C GLN A 64 4.10 -11.68 -5.63
N LYS A 65 3.14 -12.23 -6.37
CA LYS A 65 3.19 -12.25 -7.83
C LYS A 65 3.13 -10.86 -8.44
N ILE A 66 2.27 -9.99 -7.91
CA ILE A 66 2.19 -8.59 -8.35
C ILE A 66 3.53 -7.90 -8.09
N LEU A 67 4.14 -8.05 -6.91
CA LEU A 67 5.45 -7.48 -6.60
C LEU A 67 6.55 -7.98 -7.56
N GLU A 68 6.59 -9.28 -7.86
CA GLU A 68 7.59 -9.88 -8.75
C GLU A 68 7.46 -9.39 -10.20
N VAL A 69 6.23 -9.25 -10.70
CA VAL A 69 5.98 -8.87 -12.10
C VAL A 69 5.98 -7.34 -12.28
N LEU A 70 5.86 -6.58 -11.20
CA LEU A 70 6.17 -5.14 -11.17
C LEU A 70 7.68 -4.92 -11.20
N SER A 71 8.31 -5.32 -12.30
CA SER A 71 9.75 -5.25 -12.56
C SER A 71 10.35 -3.84 -12.43
N SER A 72 9.51 -2.80 -12.40
CA SER A 72 9.89 -1.40 -12.19
C SER A 72 8.83 -0.71 -11.33
N ILE A 73 9.00 -0.81 -10.01
CA ILE A 73 8.08 -0.16 -9.05
C ILE A 73 8.02 1.37 -9.28
N TYR A 74 9.14 1.95 -9.70
CA TYR A 74 9.28 3.36 -10.06
C TYR A 74 8.31 3.80 -11.16
N GLU A 75 8.18 2.99 -12.22
CA GLU A 75 7.29 3.28 -13.34
C GLU A 75 5.81 3.28 -12.97
N VAL A 76 5.45 2.55 -11.91
CA VAL A 76 4.10 2.51 -11.34
C VAL A 76 3.85 3.76 -10.50
N MET A 77 4.82 4.14 -9.65
CA MET A 77 4.70 5.27 -8.71
C MET A 77 4.51 6.63 -9.39
N ILE A 78 5.04 6.84 -10.60
CA ILE A 78 4.99 8.14 -11.27
C ILE A 78 3.65 8.46 -11.95
N CYS A 79 2.80 7.46 -12.24
CA CYS A 79 1.52 7.67 -12.94
C CYS A 79 0.32 7.64 -11.99
N GLU A 80 -0.80 8.28 -12.34
CA GLU A 80 -1.97 8.44 -11.44
C GLU A 80 -2.62 7.10 -11.05
N SER A 81 -2.91 6.27 -12.05
CA SER A 81 -3.47 4.93 -11.87
C SER A 81 -2.51 3.96 -11.17
N GLY A 82 -1.21 4.08 -11.44
CA GLY A 82 -0.18 3.25 -10.83
C GLY A 82 0.12 3.65 -9.39
N HIS A 83 0.19 4.94 -9.08
CA HIS A 83 0.33 5.44 -7.71
C HIS A 83 -0.79 4.92 -6.81
N ALA A 84 -2.04 4.96 -7.27
CA ALA A 84 -3.17 4.41 -6.51
C ALA A 84 -3.02 2.89 -6.26
N LEU A 85 -2.57 2.13 -7.26
CA LEU A 85 -2.25 0.72 -7.08
C LEU A 85 -1.10 0.51 -6.10
N PHE A 86 -0.04 1.32 -6.17
CA PHE A 86 1.13 1.23 -5.30
C PHE A 86 0.75 1.46 -3.84
N VAL A 87 -0.03 2.52 -3.55
CA VAL A 87 -0.54 2.80 -2.21
C VAL A 87 -1.32 1.60 -1.68
N LYS A 88 -2.24 1.07 -2.50
CA LYS A 88 -3.01 -0.14 -2.12
C LYS A 88 -2.10 -1.36 -1.90
N LEU A 89 -1.11 -1.58 -2.75
CA LEU A 89 -0.17 -2.70 -2.65
C LEU A 89 0.60 -2.67 -1.34
N VAL A 90 1.10 -1.49 -0.98
CA VAL A 90 1.86 -1.26 0.25
C VAL A 90 1.03 -1.56 1.51
N GLU A 91 -0.29 -1.33 1.49
CA GLU A 91 -1.20 -1.66 2.61
C GLU A 91 -1.33 -3.16 2.91
N PHE A 92 -1.02 -4.03 1.95
CA PHE A 92 -1.07 -5.48 2.11
C PHE A 92 0.33 -6.12 2.16
N CYS A 93 1.39 -5.32 2.06
CA CYS A 93 2.76 -5.82 2.16
C CYS A 93 3.13 -6.08 3.63
N ASN A 94 3.77 -7.22 3.89
CA ASN A 94 4.40 -7.47 5.18
C ASN A 94 5.75 -6.75 5.30
N ASN A 95 6.35 -6.78 6.50
CA ASN A 95 7.64 -6.13 6.78
C ASN A 95 8.77 -6.53 5.82
N GLN A 96 8.82 -7.80 5.40
CA GLN A 96 9.84 -8.29 4.49
C GLN A 96 9.62 -7.73 3.08
N GLN A 97 8.38 -7.72 2.59
CA GLN A 97 8.02 -7.15 1.29
C GLN A 97 8.27 -5.63 1.26
N LEU A 98 7.90 -4.90 2.32
CA LEU A 98 8.22 -3.47 2.43
C LEU A 98 9.72 -3.22 2.41
N HIS A 99 10.50 -4.03 3.12
CA HIS A 99 11.95 -3.93 3.12
C HIS A 99 12.56 -4.23 1.74
N LEU A 100 12.01 -5.20 0.99
CA LEU A 100 12.40 -5.48 -0.39
C LEU A 100 12.12 -4.29 -1.31
N ILE A 101 10.97 -3.62 -1.18
CA ILE A 101 10.69 -2.43 -1.99
C ILE A 101 11.69 -1.32 -1.64
N LEU A 102 11.98 -1.08 -0.36
CA LEU A 102 12.95 -0.07 0.06
C LEU A 102 14.38 -0.38 -0.38
N SER A 103 14.77 -1.65 -0.41
CA SER A 103 16.12 -2.02 -0.88
C SER A 103 16.31 -1.65 -2.34
N THR A 104 15.25 -1.67 -3.17
CA THR A 104 15.34 -1.21 -4.57
C THR A 104 15.79 0.25 -4.68
N PHE A 105 15.50 1.11 -3.71
CA PHE A 105 15.91 2.52 -3.70
C PHE A 105 17.43 2.66 -3.55
N GLN A 106 18.05 1.75 -2.80
CA GLN A 106 19.50 1.73 -2.61
C GLN A 106 20.23 1.25 -3.87
N PHE A 107 19.65 0.29 -4.60
CA PHE A 107 20.26 -0.29 -5.79
C PHE A 107 19.99 0.47 -7.09
N HIS A 108 19.03 1.40 -7.09
CA HIS A 108 18.63 2.15 -8.29
C HIS A 108 18.47 3.66 -8.03
N MET A 109 19.53 4.30 -7.55
CA MET A 109 19.53 5.71 -7.16
C MET A 109 19.06 6.67 -8.27
N ASP A 110 19.42 6.43 -9.53
CA ASP A 110 18.98 7.30 -10.64
C ASP A 110 17.46 7.26 -10.84
N LEU A 111 16.87 6.06 -10.79
CA LEU A 111 15.41 5.88 -10.90
C LEU A 111 14.71 6.45 -9.67
N PHE A 112 15.26 6.24 -8.47
CA PHE A 112 14.77 6.84 -7.24
C PHE A 112 14.69 8.36 -7.34
N LEU A 113 15.78 9.03 -7.75
CA LEU A 113 15.82 10.49 -7.90
C LEU A 113 14.80 10.96 -8.94
N GLN A 114 14.74 10.32 -10.11
CA GLN A 114 13.76 10.66 -11.14
C GLN A 114 12.32 10.54 -10.63
N THR A 115 11.99 9.45 -9.93
CA THR A 115 10.66 9.25 -9.34
C THR A 115 10.36 10.29 -8.26
N ALA A 116 11.33 10.62 -7.40
CA ALA A 116 11.17 11.60 -6.33
C ALA A 116 10.90 13.02 -6.84
N PHE A 117 11.31 13.36 -8.06
CA PHE A 117 11.00 14.66 -8.68
C PHE A 117 9.62 14.72 -9.35
N THR A 118 8.83 13.64 -9.30
CA THR A 118 7.44 13.63 -9.79
C THR A 118 6.45 13.80 -8.64
N LYS A 119 5.31 14.46 -8.88
CA LYS A 119 4.25 14.66 -7.87
C LYS A 119 3.81 13.34 -7.21
N ASN A 120 3.49 12.33 -8.00
CA ASN A 120 2.97 11.06 -7.46
C ASN A 120 4.10 10.20 -6.89
N GLY A 121 5.28 10.22 -7.52
CA GLY A 121 6.43 9.45 -7.05
C GLY A 121 6.94 9.93 -5.70
N SER A 122 7.04 11.25 -5.47
CA SER A 122 7.43 11.79 -4.16
C SER A 122 6.44 11.37 -3.07
N MET A 123 5.14 11.43 -3.34
CA MET A 123 4.10 10.98 -2.41
C MET A 123 4.19 9.49 -2.10
N SER A 124 4.40 8.64 -3.12
CA SER A 124 4.60 7.20 -2.93
C SER A 124 5.85 6.89 -2.10
N ILE A 125 6.96 7.56 -2.38
CA ILE A 125 8.24 7.37 -1.66
C ILE A 125 8.09 7.78 -0.20
N GLU A 126 7.56 8.98 0.05
CA GLU A 126 7.36 9.51 1.39
C GLU A 126 6.45 8.59 2.20
N MET A 127 5.31 8.18 1.62
CA MET A 127 4.40 7.24 2.25
C MET A 127 5.10 5.93 2.64
N LEU A 128 5.85 5.30 1.72
CA LEU A 128 6.54 4.05 1.99
C LEU A 128 7.57 4.18 3.12
N ILE A 129 8.39 5.24 3.08
CA ILE A 129 9.44 5.47 4.10
C ILE A 129 8.80 5.71 5.47
N VAL A 130 7.79 6.59 5.54
CA VAL A 130 7.09 6.91 6.77
C VAL A 130 6.44 5.65 7.35
N LEU A 131 5.73 4.90 6.53
CA LEU A 131 5.05 3.68 6.92
C LEU A 131 6.03 2.63 7.47
N TYR A 132 7.11 2.34 6.73
CA TYR A 132 8.11 1.36 7.16
C TYR A 132 8.75 1.76 8.49
N ARG A 133 9.05 3.06 8.67
CA ARG A 133 9.60 3.58 9.93
C ARG A 133 8.63 3.39 11.08
N VAL A 134 7.35 3.70 10.88
CA VAL A 134 6.33 3.50 11.92
C VAL A 134 6.22 2.02 12.26
N ILE A 135 6.00 1.13 11.30
CA ILE A 135 5.81 -0.29 11.60
C ILE A 135 7.04 -0.92 12.27
N SER A 136 8.25 -0.49 11.87
CA SER A 136 9.50 -1.06 12.37
C SER A 136 9.94 -0.46 13.72
N TYR A 137 9.70 0.83 13.94
CA TYR A 137 10.26 1.59 15.08
C TYR A 137 9.19 2.27 15.94
N PHE A 138 7.92 1.84 15.87
CA PHE A 138 6.83 2.47 16.64
C PHE A 138 7.11 2.56 18.14
N ARG A 139 7.85 1.59 18.71
CA ARG A 139 8.25 1.62 20.13
C ARG A 139 9.11 2.84 20.43
N ASP A 140 10.20 3.01 19.69
CA ASP A 140 11.15 4.11 19.90
C ASP A 140 10.48 5.46 19.60
N LEU A 141 9.67 5.51 18.53
CA LEU A 141 8.83 6.66 18.21
C LEU A 141 7.88 6.99 19.36
N ALA A 142 7.25 5.98 19.98
CA ALA A 142 6.34 6.13 21.12
C ALA A 142 7.01 6.78 22.35
N THR A 143 8.34 6.69 22.47
CA THR A 143 9.10 7.15 23.64
C THR A 143 9.74 8.53 23.48
N ASN A 144 9.79 9.08 22.26
CA ASN A 144 10.52 10.30 21.96
C ASN A 144 9.64 11.56 22.10
N VAL A 145 9.97 12.40 23.08
CA VAL A 145 9.25 13.62 23.49
C VAL A 145 8.97 14.59 22.33
N ASN A 146 9.81 14.61 21.28
CA ASN A 146 9.65 15.52 20.13
C ASN A 146 9.06 14.86 18.86
N GLY A 147 9.00 13.53 18.80
CA GLY A 147 8.55 12.78 17.61
C GLY A 147 7.16 12.17 17.74
N CYS A 148 6.71 11.91 18.96
CA CYS A 148 5.71 10.87 19.19
C CYS A 148 4.25 11.25 18.90
N CYS A 149 3.79 12.47 19.21
CA CYS A 149 2.39 12.85 18.90
C CYS A 149 2.19 13.09 17.40
N ILE A 150 3.05 13.91 16.79
CA ILE A 150 2.81 14.37 15.41
C ILE A 150 3.04 13.23 14.42
N SER A 151 4.10 12.42 14.56
CA SER A 151 4.35 11.38 13.56
C SER A 151 3.37 10.23 13.67
N LEU A 152 2.97 9.80 14.87
CA LEU A 152 2.02 8.68 15.01
C LEU A 152 0.60 9.11 14.65
N ASP A 153 0.15 10.31 15.07
CA ASP A 153 -1.20 10.79 14.75
C ASP A 153 -1.33 11.04 13.24
N VAL A 154 -0.34 11.71 12.61
CA VAL A 154 -0.30 11.87 11.16
C VAL A 154 -0.30 10.51 10.47
N CYS A 155 0.45 9.52 10.97
CA CYS A 155 0.46 8.20 10.34
C CYS A 155 -0.86 7.45 10.55
N ILE A 156 -1.48 7.53 11.72
CA ILE A 156 -2.79 6.92 11.97
C ILE A 156 -3.84 7.53 11.03
N ASP A 157 -3.80 8.84 10.83
CA ASP A 157 -4.74 9.55 9.95
C ASP A 157 -4.50 9.27 8.47
N HIS A 158 -3.24 9.07 8.05
CA HIS A 158 -2.87 8.87 6.64
C HIS A 158 -2.78 7.39 6.21
N ILE A 159 -2.55 6.46 7.14
CA ILE A 159 -2.54 5.02 6.86
C ILE A 159 -3.99 4.52 6.91
N THR A 160 -4.48 4.00 5.79
CA THR A 160 -5.80 3.37 5.66
C THR A 160 -5.69 1.84 5.65
N ASN A 161 -6.84 1.14 5.65
CA ASN A 161 -6.93 -0.31 5.34
C ASN A 161 -6.29 -1.23 6.43
N PRO A 162 -6.09 -2.56 6.20
CA PRO A 162 -5.65 -3.51 7.23
C PRO A 162 -4.38 -3.12 7.98
N LEU A 163 -3.51 -2.35 7.33
CA LEU A 163 -2.26 -1.90 7.93
C LEU A 163 -2.47 -0.92 9.08
N ARG A 164 -3.49 -0.05 8.99
CA ARG A 164 -3.93 0.78 10.12
C ARG A 164 -4.37 -0.09 11.29
N LYS A 165 -5.15 -1.14 11.01
CA LYS A 165 -5.59 -2.10 12.03
C LYS A 165 -4.41 -2.83 12.67
N GLU A 166 -3.45 -3.32 11.89
CA GLU A 166 -2.25 -3.97 12.41
C GLU A 166 -1.41 -3.01 13.28
N LEU A 167 -1.22 -1.77 12.82
CA LEU A 167 -0.52 -0.74 13.59
C LEU A 167 -1.23 -0.47 14.93
N LEU A 168 -2.55 -0.28 14.89
CA LEU A 168 -3.35 -0.06 16.08
C LEU A 168 -3.30 -1.26 17.03
N GLU A 169 -3.42 -2.48 16.53
CA GLU A 169 -3.29 -3.71 17.33
C GLU A 169 -1.91 -3.82 17.99
N ARG A 170 -0.84 -3.50 17.27
CA ARG A 170 0.53 -3.48 17.82
C ARG A 170 0.68 -2.43 18.93
N ILE A 171 0.08 -1.26 18.78
CA ILE A 171 0.12 -0.21 19.82
C ILE A 171 -0.75 -0.62 21.02
N VAL A 172 -1.95 -1.17 20.78
CA VAL A 172 -2.88 -1.63 21.82
C VAL A 172 -2.28 -2.75 22.66
N ASN A 173 -1.60 -3.72 22.04
CA ASN A 173 -0.88 -4.78 22.76
C ASN A 173 0.23 -4.24 23.69
N GLN A 174 0.61 -2.97 23.53
CA GLN A 174 1.60 -2.29 24.35
C GLN A 174 1.01 -1.15 25.20
N SER A 175 -0.31 -0.96 25.12
CA SER A 175 -1.02 0.12 25.82
C SER A 175 -0.81 0.07 27.33
N ALA A 176 -0.75 -1.12 27.94
CA ALA A 176 -0.44 -1.29 29.35
C ALA A 176 0.96 -0.74 29.73
N TYR A 177 1.95 -0.89 28.85
CA TYR A 177 3.29 -0.34 29.05
C TYR A 177 3.32 1.18 28.85
N PHE A 178 2.53 1.71 27.91
CA PHE A 178 2.44 3.14 27.65
C PHE A 178 1.58 3.92 28.67
N ALA A 179 0.55 3.29 29.25
CA ALA A 179 -0.36 3.92 30.21
C ALA A 179 0.33 4.34 31.52
N HIS A 180 1.38 3.62 31.91
CA HIS A 180 2.13 3.88 33.14
C HIS A 180 3.28 4.88 32.95
N ASP A 181 3.60 5.27 31.71
CA ASP A 181 4.62 6.27 31.42
C ASP A 181 3.95 7.65 31.20
N PRO A 182 4.23 8.66 32.04
CA PRO A 182 3.67 10.01 31.93
C PRO A 182 3.92 10.67 30.57
N SER A 183 4.98 10.24 29.86
CA SER A 183 5.40 10.72 28.55
C SER A 183 4.85 9.86 27.41
N ARG A 184 4.02 8.85 27.66
CA ARG A 184 3.48 7.92 26.63
C ARG A 184 1.99 7.66 26.76
N ASN A 185 1.36 8.09 27.85
CA ASN A 185 -0.07 7.91 28.08
C ASN A 185 -0.96 8.67 27.06
N TYR A 186 -0.44 9.69 26.36
CA TYR A 186 -1.20 10.39 25.32
C TYR A 186 -1.41 9.53 24.07
N VAL A 187 -0.53 8.56 23.78
CA VAL A 187 -0.72 7.64 22.65
C VAL A 187 -1.96 6.78 22.91
N VAL A 188 -2.13 6.35 24.15
CA VAL A 188 -3.32 5.62 24.61
C VAL A 188 -4.55 6.52 24.54
N GLN A 189 -4.45 7.79 24.96
CA GLN A 189 -5.56 8.75 24.85
C GLN A 189 -5.95 9.08 23.40
N HIS A 190 -4.97 9.20 22.49
CA HIS A 190 -5.24 9.44 21.07
C HIS A 190 -5.96 8.25 20.46
N ILE A 191 -5.50 7.02 20.74
CA ILE A 191 -6.15 5.79 20.28
C ILE A 191 -7.59 5.70 20.79
N LEU A 192 -7.84 6.02 22.06
CA LEU A 192 -9.19 6.07 22.63
C LEU A 192 -10.06 7.15 21.95
N LYS A 193 -9.48 8.27 21.52
CA LYS A 193 -10.18 9.32 20.75
C LYS A 193 -10.54 8.89 19.33
N LEU A 194 -9.90 7.86 18.76
CA LEU A 194 -10.28 7.31 17.45
C LEU A 194 -11.66 6.64 17.48
N GLY A 195 -12.22 6.35 18.66
CA GLY A 195 -13.59 5.86 18.82
C GLY A 195 -13.81 4.41 18.39
N ASP A 196 -12.73 3.66 18.12
CA ASP A 196 -12.82 2.23 17.82
C ASP A 196 -13.11 1.46 19.11
N ILE A 197 -14.32 0.87 19.16
CA ILE A 197 -14.86 0.16 20.32
C ILE A 197 -14.04 -1.11 20.61
N GLU A 198 -13.57 -1.83 19.58
CA GLU A 198 -12.80 -3.07 19.74
C GLU A 198 -11.43 -2.76 20.36
N ILE A 199 -10.81 -1.68 19.91
CA ILE A 199 -9.56 -1.18 20.45
C ILE A 199 -9.73 -0.65 21.88
N SER A 200 -10.79 0.12 22.13
CA SER A 200 -11.07 0.70 23.46
C SER A 200 -11.27 -0.39 24.51
N ASN A 201 -11.97 -1.47 24.15
CA ASN A 201 -12.19 -2.63 25.03
C ASN A 201 -10.91 -3.44 25.30
N LYS A 202 -9.91 -3.39 24.41
CA LYS A 202 -8.61 -4.05 24.63
C LYS A 202 -7.69 -3.22 25.54
N VAL A 203 -7.82 -1.89 25.51
CA VAL A 203 -7.08 -0.97 26.41
C VAL A 203 -7.69 -0.97 27.82
N HIS A 204 -9.02 -1.01 27.91
CA HIS A 204 -9.77 -1.20 29.14
C HIS A 204 -10.66 -2.44 28.98
N PRO A 205 -10.21 -3.63 29.41
CA PRO A 205 -11.10 -4.78 29.49
C PRO A 205 -12.22 -4.41 30.44
N SER A 206 -13.43 -4.20 29.93
CA SER A 206 -14.62 -3.99 30.75
C SER A 206 -14.78 -5.21 31.65
N THR A 207 -14.58 -4.99 32.96
CA THR A 207 -14.89 -5.92 34.05
C THR A 207 -16.34 -6.36 34.03
#